data_AF-A0A2D4SSX7-F1
#
_entry.id   AF-A0A2D4SSX7-F1
#
_cell.length_a   1.000
_cell.length_b   1.000
_cell.length_c   1.000
_cell.angle_alpha   90.00
_cell.angle_beta   90.00
_cell.angle_gamma   90.00
#
_symmetry.space_group_name_H-M   'P 1'
#
loop_
_entity.id
_entity.type
_entity.pdbx_description
1 polymer ?
#
loop_
_entity_poly.entity_id
_entity_poly.type
_entity_poly.pdbx_seq_one_letter_code
_entity_poly.pdbx_strand_id
1 'polypeptide(L)'
;MGNDAAIAFAGASGNFQLNVYNPVMIYNLLQSIQLLSDGMRSFHDKCAIGIHINQKKIEENLQNSLMLVTALNTHIGYDNAAKIAKKAHAEGTSLKEAALGLELLTAEQFDAWVQPRNMT
;
A
#
# COMPACT_ATOMS: atom_id res chain seq x y z
N MET A 1 14.05 16.90 -7.37
CA MET A 1 14.45 17.40 -6.03
C MET A 1 15.61 18.38 -6.13
N GLY A 2 16.82 17.99 -6.55
CA GLY A 2 17.95 18.92 -6.66
C GLY A 2 17.70 20.13 -7.58
N ASN A 3 17.20 19.87 -8.79
CA ASN A 3 16.85 20.91 -9.77
C ASN A 3 15.79 21.89 -9.23
N ASP A 4 14.83 21.40 -8.46
CA ASP A 4 13.77 22.21 -7.84
C ASP A 4 14.35 23.14 -6.76
N ALA A 5 15.23 22.63 -5.89
CA ALA A 5 15.91 23.46 -4.90
C ALA A 5 16.79 24.55 -5.54
N ALA A 6 17.48 24.23 -6.64
CA ALA A 6 18.27 25.20 -7.40
C ALA A 6 17.39 26.30 -8.03
N ILE A 7 16.24 25.92 -8.60
CA ILE A 7 15.25 26.86 -9.14
C ILE A 7 14.69 27.74 -8.01
N ALA A 8 14.35 27.17 -6.86
CA ALA A 8 13.80 27.92 -5.73
C ALA A 8 14.77 28.99 -5.24
N PHE A 9 16.05 28.64 -5.07
CA PHE A 9 17.08 29.61 -4.68
C PHE A 9 17.28 30.70 -5.74
N ALA A 10 17.37 30.33 -7.02
CA ALA A 10 17.51 31.28 -8.13
C ALA A 10 16.30 32.22 -8.28
N GLY A 11 15.08 31.69 -8.07
CA GLY A 11 13.84 32.46 -8.11
C GLY A 11 13.76 33.51 -7.02
N ALA A 12 14.27 33.21 -5.82
CA ALA A 12 14.34 34.14 -4.69
C ALA A 12 15.43 35.22 -4.84
N SER A 13 16.40 35.04 -5.75
CA SER A 13 17.60 35.88 -5.86
C SER A 13 17.49 37.03 -6.90
N GLY A 14 16.27 37.45 -7.25
CA GLY A 14 16.04 38.57 -8.16
C GLY A 14 16.38 39.93 -7.53
N ASN A 15 16.89 40.88 -8.33
CA ASN A 15 17.25 42.22 -7.84
C ASN A 15 16.52 43.31 -8.65
N PHE A 16 15.70 44.10 -7.97
CA PHE A 16 14.93 45.21 -8.54
C PHE A 16 14.12 44.82 -9.78
N GLN A 17 14.44 45.36 -10.95
CA GLN A 17 13.68 45.22 -12.19
C GLN A 17 13.91 43.87 -12.90
N LEU A 18 14.92 43.08 -12.51
CA LEU A 18 15.30 41.88 -13.26
C LEU A 18 15.88 40.77 -12.39
N ASN A 19 15.43 39.54 -12.65
CA ASN A 19 16.13 38.33 -12.21
C ASN A 19 17.10 37.88 -13.32
N VAL A 20 18.40 37.85 -13.03
CA VAL A 20 19.46 37.46 -13.99
C VAL A 20 19.78 35.96 -13.96
N TYR A 21 19.12 35.17 -13.11
CA TYR A 21 19.29 33.72 -13.01
C TYR A 21 18.38 32.93 -13.97
N ASN A 22 17.66 33.60 -14.88
CA ASN A 22 16.77 32.95 -15.85
C ASN A 22 17.41 31.76 -16.59
N PRO A 23 18.68 31.81 -17.05
CA PRO A 23 19.30 30.68 -17.74
C PRO A 23 19.40 29.41 -16.88
N VAL A 24 19.78 29.53 -15.59
CA VAL A 24 19.90 28.36 -14.71
C VAL A 24 18.54 27.80 -14.32
N MET A 25 17.54 28.67 -14.15
CA MET A 25 16.16 28.23 -13.84
C MET A 25 15.56 27.43 -15.00
N ILE A 26 15.63 27.95 -16.23
CA ILE A 26 15.04 27.26 -17.40
C ILE A 26 15.79 25.97 -17.73
N TYR A 27 17.12 25.95 -17.59
CA TYR A 27 17.90 24.73 -17.79
C TYR A 27 17.47 23.61 -16.84
N ASN A 28 17.39 23.90 -15.53
CA ASN A 28 16.98 22.92 -14.53
C ASN A 28 15.55 22.44 -14.74
N LEU A 29 14.65 23.31 -15.18
CA LEU A 29 13.28 22.95 -15.49
C LEU A 29 13.22 21.99 -16.70
N LEU A 30 13.84 22.37 -17.82
CA LEU A 30 13.83 21.57 -19.05
C LEU A 30 14.52 20.22 -18.84
N GLN A 31 15.64 20.20 -18.12
CA GLN A 31 16.32 18.96 -17.76
C GLN A 31 15.41 18.06 -16.91
N SER A 32 14.69 18.62 -15.94
CA SER A 32 13.76 17.85 -15.12
C SER A 32 12.63 17.25 -15.96
N ILE A 33 12.06 18.03 -16.88
CA ILE A 33 11.02 17.57 -17.81
C ILE A 33 11.54 16.40 -18.67
N GLN A 34 12.74 16.53 -19.23
CA GLN A 34 13.34 15.47 -20.05
C GLN A 34 13.55 14.19 -19.24
N LEU A 35 14.21 14.29 -18.08
CA LEU A 35 14.51 13.14 -17.23
C LEU A 35 13.24 12.43 -16.74
N LEU A 36 12.23 13.19 -16.33
CA LEU A 36 10.94 12.64 -15.92
C LEU A 36 10.24 11.94 -17.09
N SER A 37 10.22 12.57 -18.26
CA SER A 37 9.56 12.00 -19.44
C SER A 37 10.22 10.70 -19.88
N ASP A 38 11.55 10.67 -19.95
CA ASP A 38 12.31 9.49 -20.34
C ASP A 38 12.25 8.40 -19.28
N GLY A 39 12.36 8.78 -17.99
CA GLY A 39 12.25 7.88 -16.86
C GLY A 39 10.88 7.20 -16.78
N MET A 40 9.79 7.95 -16.96
CA MET A 40 8.43 7.41 -16.97
C MET A 40 8.19 6.46 -18.15
N ARG A 41 8.66 6.82 -19.35
CA ARG A 41 8.58 5.93 -20.53
C ARG A 41 9.36 4.64 -20.30
N SER A 42 10.60 4.75 -19.84
CA SER A 42 11.45 3.59 -19.55
C SER A 42 10.83 2.70 -18.47
N PHE A 43 10.33 3.28 -17.38
CA PHE A 43 9.65 2.53 -16.33
C PHE A 43 8.40 1.81 -16.85
N HIS A 44 7.60 2.47 -17.68
CA HIS A 44 6.43 1.85 -18.31
C HIS A 44 6.84 0.64 -19.16
N ASP A 45 7.73 0.86 -20.13
CA ASP A 45 8.10 -0.14 -21.14
C ASP A 45 8.92 -1.31 -20.57
N LYS A 46 9.73 -1.06 -19.54
CA LYS A 46 10.71 -2.02 -19.01
C LYS A 46 10.32 -2.61 -17.66
N CYS A 47 9.27 -2.10 -17.02
CA CYS A 47 8.84 -2.60 -15.71
C CYS A 47 7.31 -2.70 -15.64
N ALA A 48 6.59 -1.58 -15.72
CA ALA A 48 5.18 -1.53 -15.34
C ALA A 48 4.28 -2.47 -16.15
N ILE A 49 4.43 -2.51 -17.48
CA ILE A 49 3.59 -3.38 -18.34
C ILE A 49 3.85 -4.87 -18.14
N GLY A 50 5.00 -5.24 -17.59
CA GLY A 50 5.41 -6.62 -17.33
C GLY A 50 5.15 -7.09 -15.91
N ILE A 51 4.48 -6.28 -15.07
CA ILE A 51 4.19 -6.68 -13.70
C ILE A 51 3.18 -7.83 -13.71
N HIS A 52 3.59 -8.96 -13.13
CA HIS A 52 2.73 -10.10 -12.89
C HIS A 52 2.58 -10.35 -11.39
N ILE A 53 1.37 -10.76 -10.99
CA ILE A 53 1.09 -11.08 -9.61
C ILE A 53 1.64 -12.46 -9.24
N ASN A 54 2.20 -12.57 -8.04
CA ASN A 54 2.47 -13.87 -7.43
C ASN A 54 1.21 -14.33 -6.68
N GLN A 55 0.31 -15.00 -7.41
CA GLN A 55 -0.98 -15.44 -6.86
C GLN A 55 -0.82 -16.31 -5.61
N LYS A 56 0.16 -17.23 -5.62
CA LYS A 56 0.44 -18.11 -4.48
C LYS A 56 0.79 -17.30 -3.24
N LYS A 57 1.68 -16.31 -3.37
CA LYS A 57 2.10 -15.50 -2.24
C LYS A 57 1.00 -14.58 -1.71
N ILE A 58 0.16 -14.05 -2.60
CA ILE A 58 -1.01 -13.25 -2.21
C ILE A 58 -1.99 -14.11 -1.40
N GLU A 59 -2.31 -15.31 -1.88
CA GLU A 59 -3.21 -16.23 -1.18
C GLU A 59 -2.66 -16.63 0.20
N GLU A 60 -1.37 -17.00 0.27
CA GLU A 60 -0.70 -17.29 1.55
C GLU A 60 -0.79 -16.12 2.53
N ASN A 61 -0.53 -14.89 2.08
CA ASN A 61 -0.59 -13.72 2.94
C ASN A 61 -2.02 -13.43 3.40
N LEU A 62 -3.02 -13.67 2.53
CA LEU A 62 -4.43 -13.45 2.84
C LEU A 62 -4.93 -14.44 3.89
N GLN A 63 -4.62 -15.73 3.73
CA GLN A 63 -5.03 -16.78 4.67
C GLN A 63 -4.39 -16.61 6.06
N ASN A 64 -3.16 -16.07 6.11
CA ASN A 64 -2.46 -15.81 7.36
C ASN A 64 -2.76 -14.43 7.98
N SER A 65 -3.59 -13.61 7.34
CA SER A 65 -3.90 -12.28 7.83
C SER A 65 -4.86 -12.33 9.01
N LEU A 66 -4.42 -11.81 10.16
CA LEU A 66 -5.27 -11.63 11.34
C LEU A 66 -6.27 -10.48 11.17
N MET A 67 -6.14 -9.64 10.13
CA MET A 67 -7.02 -8.49 9.91
C MET A 67 -8.41 -8.88 9.42
N LEU A 68 -8.56 -10.08 8.85
CA LEU A 68 -9.87 -10.59 8.40
C LEU A 68 -10.84 -10.84 9.57
N VAL A 69 -10.35 -10.81 10.80
CA VAL A 69 -11.15 -10.97 12.02
C VAL A 69 -12.25 -9.91 12.17
N THR A 70 -12.09 -8.74 11.54
CA THR A 70 -13.07 -7.65 11.61
C THR A 70 -14.39 -8.01 10.94
N ALA A 71 -14.39 -8.93 9.97
CA ALA A 71 -15.60 -9.49 9.37
C ALA A 71 -16.46 -10.24 10.39
N LEU A 72 -15.84 -10.76 11.47
CA LEU A 72 -16.55 -11.49 12.51
C LEU A 72 -17.27 -10.55 13.50
N ASN A 73 -16.92 -9.25 13.56
CA ASN A 73 -17.46 -8.32 14.55
C ASN A 73 -18.99 -8.25 14.53
N THR A 74 -19.61 -8.26 13.35
CA THR A 74 -21.08 -8.18 13.19
C THR A 74 -21.81 -9.46 13.56
N HIS A 75 -21.10 -10.57 13.68
CA HIS A 75 -21.68 -11.90 13.94
C HIS A 75 -21.46 -12.37 15.37
N ILE A 76 -20.27 -12.14 15.94
CA ILE A 76 -19.89 -12.63 17.27
C ILE A 76 -19.53 -11.51 18.25
N GLY A 77 -19.53 -10.25 17.82
CA GLY A 77 -19.15 -9.09 18.63
C GLY A 77 -17.63 -8.87 18.69
N TYR A 78 -17.24 -7.62 18.98
CA TYR A 78 -15.85 -7.19 19.00
C TYR A 78 -14.97 -7.99 19.96
N ASP A 79 -15.44 -8.24 21.19
CA ASP A 79 -14.64 -8.91 22.21
C ASP A 79 -14.31 -10.36 21.82
N ASN A 80 -15.26 -11.07 21.21
CA ASN A 80 -15.03 -12.44 20.75
C ASN A 80 -14.13 -12.49 19.51
N ALA A 81 -14.31 -11.57 18.57
CA ALA A 81 -13.41 -11.40 17.43
C ALA A 81 -11.97 -11.10 17.92
N ALA A 82 -11.80 -10.18 18.86
CA ALA A 82 -10.50 -9.86 19.45
C ALA A 82 -9.86 -11.06 20.17
N LYS A 83 -10.64 -11.91 20.84
CA LYS A 83 -10.15 -13.17 21.43
C LYS A 83 -9.63 -14.13 20.37
N ILE A 84 -10.33 -14.29 19.25
CA ILE A 84 -9.89 -15.15 18.13
C ILE A 84 -8.55 -14.65 17.59
N ALA A 85 -8.41 -13.36 17.30
CA ALA A 85 -7.16 -12.80 16.78
C ALA A 85 -5.99 -12.96 17.77
N LYS A 86 -6.22 -12.72 19.07
CA LYS A 86 -5.19 -12.90 20.11
C LYS A 86 -4.74 -14.36 20.21
N LYS A 87 -5.68 -15.31 20.15
CA LYS A 87 -5.37 -16.75 20.18
C LYS A 87 -4.58 -17.16 18.94
N ALA A 88 -5.06 -16.81 17.75
CA ALA A 88 -4.37 -17.08 16.49
C ALA A 88 -2.92 -16.54 16.49
N HIS A 89 -2.72 -15.32 16.99
CA HIS A 89 -1.39 -14.74 17.12
C HIS A 89 -0.50 -15.49 18.12
N ALA A 90 -1.03 -15.83 19.30
CA ALA A 90 -0.28 -16.49 20.35
C ALA A 90 0.12 -17.93 19.98
N GLU A 91 -0.75 -18.65 19.27
CA GLU A 91 -0.56 -20.05 18.89
C GLU A 91 0.06 -20.21 17.50
N GLY A 92 0.18 -19.13 16.73
CA GLY A 92 0.65 -19.18 15.34
C GLY A 92 -0.31 -19.93 14.41
N THR A 93 -1.60 -19.94 14.74
CA THR A 93 -2.66 -20.64 13.99
C THR A 93 -3.46 -19.67 13.12
N SER A 94 -4.22 -20.20 12.17
CA SER A 94 -5.13 -19.40 11.36
C SER A 94 -6.32 -18.88 12.19
N LEU A 95 -6.96 -17.80 11.73
CA LEU A 95 -8.19 -17.30 12.36
C LEU A 95 -9.28 -18.38 12.40
N LYS A 96 -9.36 -19.24 11.38
CA LYS A 96 -10.35 -20.33 11.31
C LYS A 96 -10.11 -21.38 12.39
N GLU A 97 -8.86 -21.84 12.54
CA GLU A 97 -8.47 -22.79 13.59
C GLU A 97 -8.70 -22.21 14.99
N ALA A 98 -8.32 -20.96 15.21
CA ALA A 98 -8.52 -20.29 16.49
C ALA A 98 -10.02 -20.12 16.83
N ALA A 99 -10.85 -19.78 15.84
CA ALA A 99 -12.29 -19.62 16.00
C ALA A 99 -13.00 -20.94 16.32
N LEU A 100 -12.64 -22.01 15.60
CA LEU A 100 -13.13 -23.38 15.84
C LEU A 100 -12.70 -23.88 17.21
N GLY A 101 -11.43 -23.71 17.58
CA GLY A 101 -10.91 -24.14 18.87
C GLY A 101 -11.39 -23.30 20.06
N LEU A 102 -12.07 -22.18 19.83
CA LEU A 102 -12.77 -21.41 20.87
C LEU A 102 -14.28 -21.70 20.87
N GLU A 103 -14.76 -22.57 19.97
CA GLU A 103 -16.18 -22.92 19.80
C GLU A 103 -17.08 -21.68 19.58
N LEU A 104 -16.52 -20.61 19.01
CA LEU A 104 -17.24 -19.35 18.79
C LEU A 104 -18.08 -19.37 17.50
N LEU A 105 -17.74 -20.23 16.56
CA LEU A 105 -18.41 -20.40 15.26
C LEU A 105 -17.97 -21.71 14.58
N THR A 106 -18.75 -22.18 13.61
CA THR A 106 -18.44 -23.37 12.80
C THR A 106 -17.57 -23.04 11.59
N ALA A 107 -17.01 -24.07 10.95
CA ALA A 107 -16.17 -23.89 9.76
C ALA A 107 -16.97 -23.26 8.61
N GLU A 108 -18.22 -23.68 8.46
CA GLU A 108 -19.16 -23.18 7.45
C GLU A 108 -19.54 -21.72 7.71
N GLN A 109 -19.73 -21.35 8.99
CA GLN A 109 -19.96 -19.95 9.37
C GLN A 109 -18.75 -19.07 9.09
N PHE A 110 -17.53 -19.56 9.39
CA PHE A 110 -16.31 -18.84 9.07
C PHE A 110 -16.20 -18.57 7.56
N ASP A 111 -16.38 -19.62 6.75
CA ASP A 111 -16.28 -19.52 5.30
C ASP A 111 -17.40 -18.64 4.72
N ALA A 112 -18.59 -18.61 5.33
CA ALA A 112 -19.68 -17.76 4.90
C ALA A 112 -19.47 -16.27 5.24
N TRP A 113 -18.91 -15.98 6.43
CA TRP A 113 -18.79 -14.61 6.94
C TRP A 113 -17.48 -13.93 6.55
N VAL A 114 -16.39 -14.69 6.50
CA VAL A 114 -15.06 -14.18 6.16
C VAL A 114 -14.82 -14.32 4.66
N GLN A 115 -15.34 -13.35 3.91
CA GLN A 115 -15.21 -13.26 2.46
C GLN A 115 -14.35 -12.05 2.09
N PRO A 116 -13.02 -12.20 1.90
CA PRO A 116 -12.13 -11.07 1.65
C PRO A 116 -12.51 -10.22 0.43
N ARG A 117 -13.14 -10.83 -0.57
CA ARG A 117 -13.64 -10.13 -1.76
C ARG A 117 -14.76 -9.11 -1.46
N ASN A 118 -15.42 -9.25 -0.31
CA ASN A 118 -16.49 -8.35 0.14
C ASN A 118 -15.97 -7.26 1.12
N MET A 119 -14.65 -7.21 1.36
CA MET A 119 -14.00 -6.31 2.32
C MET A 119 -13.11 -5.24 1.66
N THR A 120 -13.22 -5.06 0.33
CA THR A 120 -12.49 -4.07 -0.46
C THR A 120 -13.21 -2.73 -0.55
#